data_AF-A0A925RAF0-F1
#
_entry.id   AF-A0A925RAF0-F1
#
_cell.length_a   1.000
_cell.length_b   1.000
_cell.length_c   1.000
_cell.angle_alpha   90.00
_cell.angle_beta   90.00
_cell.angle_gamma   90.00
#
_symmetry.space_group_name_H-M   'P 1'
#
loop_
_entity.id
_entity.type
_entity.pdbx_description
1 polymer ?
#
loop_
_entity_poly.entity_id
_entity_poly.type
_entity_poly.pdbx_seq_one_letter_code
_entity_poly.pdbx_strand_id
1 'polypeptide(L)'
;MNKAHLLQMIISRLAQDLALLLNAAKTAHEASTHEENIPDNKYETLALEASYVAQGQANRAQEIKLALEAYKQLSLQHFDHDSAIRLTALVTLEGEDGSGRTVFIGP
;
A
#
# COMPACT_ATOMS: atom_id res chain seq x y z
N MET A 1 -4.05 22.31 7.21
CA MET A 1 -3.58 21.12 6.47
C MET A 1 -3.96 21.26 4.99
N ASN A 2 -3.02 21.13 4.05
CA ASN A 2 -3.31 21.29 2.62
C ASN A 2 -3.64 19.93 2.00
N LYS A 3 -4.86 19.76 1.44
CA LYS A 3 -5.32 18.51 0.81
C LYS A 3 -4.42 18.06 -0.34
N ALA A 4 -3.90 18.98 -1.14
CA ALA A 4 -2.97 18.67 -2.23
C ALA A 4 -1.64 18.12 -1.70
N HIS A 5 -1.11 18.72 -0.64
CA HIS A 5 0.10 18.21 0.00
C HIS A 5 -0.15 16.82 0.60
N LEU A 6 -1.26 16.61 1.31
CA LEU A 6 -1.60 15.30 1.86
C LEU A 6 -1.71 14.23 0.77
N LEU A 7 -2.39 14.52 -0.34
CA LEU A 7 -2.50 13.61 -1.47
C LEU A 7 -1.13 13.24 -2.05
N GLN A 8 -0.24 14.23 -2.22
CA GLN A 8 1.13 13.98 -2.68
C GLN A 8 1.92 13.11 -1.70
N MET A 9 1.75 13.30 -0.38
CA MET A 9 2.39 12.43 0.62
C MET A 9 1.89 10.99 0.53
N ILE A 10 0.58 10.79 0.36
CA ILE A 10 -0.01 9.45 0.20
C ILE A 10 0.55 8.77 -1.07
N ILE A 11 0.54 9.48 -2.21
CA ILE A 11 1.07 8.97 -3.48
C ILE A 11 2.56 8.61 -3.34
N SER A 12 3.35 9.51 -2.73
CA SER A 12 4.78 9.25 -2.52
C SER A 12 5.01 8.03 -1.64
N ARG A 13 4.21 7.86 -0.58
CA ARG A 13 4.34 6.71 0.31
C ARG A 13 3.98 5.40 -0.38
N LEU A 14 2.84 5.37 -1.08
CA LEU A 14 2.40 4.20 -1.86
C LEU A 14 3.42 3.83 -2.94
N ALA A 15 4.05 4.80 -3.59
CA ALA A 15 5.10 4.55 -4.58
C ALA A 15 6.36 3.93 -3.96
N GLN A 16 6.79 4.41 -2.79
CA GLN A 16 7.90 3.83 -2.04
C GLN A 16 7.60 2.40 -1.57
N ASP A 17 6.41 2.19 -1.03
CA ASP A 17 5.95 0.86 -0.57
C ASP A 17 5.87 -0.12 -1.75
N LEU A 18 5.36 0.32 -2.92
CA LEU A 18 5.33 -0.49 -4.14
C LEU A 18 6.75 -0.91 -4.57
N ALA A 19 7.69 0.03 -4.61
CA ALA A 19 9.08 -0.27 -5.00
C ALA A 19 9.73 -1.27 -4.04
N LEU A 20 9.48 -1.13 -2.73
CA LEU A 20 9.97 -2.05 -1.71
C LEU A 20 9.40 -3.46 -1.90
N LEU A 21 8.09 -3.58 -2.09
CA LEU A 21 7.42 -4.88 -2.27
C LEU A 21 7.87 -5.59 -3.56
N LEU A 22 8.03 -4.85 -4.66
CA LEU A 22 8.54 -5.41 -5.91
C LEU A 22 9.98 -5.91 -5.78
N ASN A 23 10.83 -5.16 -5.07
CA ASN A 23 12.19 -5.61 -4.79
C ASN A 23 12.20 -6.87 -3.92
N ALA A 24 11.40 -6.89 -2.83
CA ALA A 24 11.26 -8.06 -1.98
C ALA A 24 10.76 -9.30 -2.73
N ALA A 25 9.77 -9.14 -3.61
CA ALA A 25 9.27 -10.21 -4.46
C ALA A 25 10.36 -10.75 -5.39
N LYS A 26 11.14 -9.86 -6.01
CA LYS A 26 12.25 -10.24 -6.87
C LYS A 26 13.34 -11.01 -6.10
N THR A 27 13.80 -10.49 -4.97
CA THR A 27 14.82 -11.17 -4.15
C THR A 27 14.35 -12.55 -3.70
N ALA A 28 13.09 -12.68 -3.24
CA ALA A 28 12.54 -13.97 -2.84
C ALA A 28 12.41 -14.95 -4.02
N HIS A 29 12.07 -14.45 -5.21
CA HIS A 29 12.01 -15.27 -6.41
C HIS A 29 13.40 -15.76 -6.84
N GLU A 30 14.41 -14.89 -6.82
CA GLU A 30 15.81 -15.27 -7.08
C GLU A 30 16.25 -16.35 -6.08
N ALA A 31 15.96 -16.20 -4.79
CA ALA A 31 16.24 -17.22 -3.78
C ALA A 31 15.52 -18.55 -4.06
N SER A 32 14.28 -18.52 -4.57
CA SER A 32 13.51 -19.73 -4.90
C SER A 32 14.08 -20.54 -6.08
N THR A 33 14.94 -19.94 -6.89
CA THR A 33 15.53 -20.55 -8.10
C THR A 33 17.05 -20.72 -8.01
N HIS A 34 17.66 -20.29 -6.91
CA HIS A 34 19.09 -20.35 -6.70
C HIS A 34 19.56 -21.80 -6.54
N GLU A 35 20.71 -22.15 -7.15
CA GLU A 35 21.22 -23.53 -7.17
C GLU A 35 21.47 -24.10 -5.77
N GLU A 36 22.00 -23.29 -4.84
CA GLU A 36 22.18 -23.65 -3.43
C GLU A 36 20.88 -23.88 -2.64
N ASN A 37 19.73 -23.49 -3.17
CA ASN A 37 18.42 -23.71 -2.54
C ASN A 37 17.63 -24.85 -3.20
N ILE A 38 18.20 -25.53 -4.20
CA ILE A 38 17.62 -26.74 -4.79
C ILE A 38 17.60 -27.81 -3.69
N PRO A 39 16.44 -28.40 -3.36
CA PRO A 39 16.35 -29.39 -2.29
C PRO A 39 17.23 -30.62 -2.58
N ASP A 40 18.23 -30.87 -1.74
CA ASP A 40 19.06 -32.08 -1.78
C ASP A 40 18.31 -33.30 -1.21
N ASN A 41 17.21 -33.06 -0.48
CA ASN A 41 16.32 -34.10 0.02
C ASN A 41 14.88 -33.60 0.21
N LYS A 42 13.96 -34.54 0.51
CA LYS A 42 12.50 -34.26 0.64
C LYS A 42 12.09 -33.39 1.84
N TYR A 43 13.01 -33.04 2.74
CA TYR A 43 12.76 -32.22 3.93
C TYR A 43 13.25 -30.79 3.76
N GLU A 44 13.99 -30.48 2.69
CA GLU A 44 14.44 -29.13 2.39
C GLU A 44 13.35 -28.33 1.68
N THR A 45 13.00 -27.20 2.28
CA THR A 45 11.85 -26.37 1.88
C THR A 45 12.25 -24.97 1.49
N LEU A 46 13.53 -24.59 1.55
CA LEU A 46 13.98 -23.20 1.36
C LEU A 46 13.52 -22.60 0.03
N ALA A 47 13.70 -23.31 -1.09
CA ALA A 47 13.20 -22.85 -2.39
C ALA A 47 11.66 -22.69 -2.42
N LEU A 48 10.93 -23.63 -1.81
CA LEU A 48 9.47 -23.61 -1.74
C LEU A 48 8.96 -22.45 -0.87
N GLU A 49 9.55 -22.26 0.32
CA GLU A 49 9.23 -21.16 1.23
C GLU A 49 9.52 -19.81 0.58
N ALA A 50 10.68 -19.67 -0.08
CA ALA A 50 11.05 -18.47 -0.82
C ALA A 50 10.04 -18.18 -1.96
N SER A 51 9.56 -19.21 -2.66
CA SER A 51 8.52 -19.06 -3.69
C SER A 51 7.20 -18.55 -3.10
N TYR A 52 6.79 -19.05 -1.93
CA TYR A 52 5.58 -18.55 -1.25
C TYR A 52 5.74 -17.09 -0.80
N VAL A 53 6.90 -16.73 -0.28
CA VAL A 53 7.22 -15.33 0.08
C VAL A 53 7.17 -14.45 -1.16
N ALA A 54 7.81 -14.86 -2.27
CA ALA A 54 7.79 -14.11 -3.52
C ALA A 54 6.37 -13.84 -4.01
N GLN A 55 5.52 -14.87 -4.01
CA GLN A 55 4.12 -14.74 -4.39
C GLN A 55 3.35 -13.81 -3.45
N GLY A 56 3.56 -13.92 -2.14
CA GLY A 56 2.92 -13.04 -1.15
C GLY A 56 3.30 -11.57 -1.35
N GLN A 57 4.57 -11.29 -1.57
CA GLN A 57 5.07 -9.93 -1.85
C GLN A 57 4.53 -9.40 -3.18
N ALA A 58 4.47 -10.22 -4.22
CA ALA A 58 3.91 -9.85 -5.52
C ALA A 58 2.41 -9.53 -5.43
N ASN A 59 1.63 -10.33 -4.69
CA ASN A 59 0.21 -10.06 -4.45
C ASN A 59 0.02 -8.72 -3.74
N ARG A 60 0.81 -8.46 -2.69
CA ARG A 60 0.73 -7.20 -1.96
C ARG A 60 1.18 -6.01 -2.81
N ALA A 61 2.19 -6.18 -3.66
CA ALA A 61 2.61 -5.15 -4.62
C ALA A 61 1.47 -4.79 -5.59
N GLN A 62 0.71 -5.79 -6.06
CA GLN A 62 -0.43 -5.55 -6.93
C GLN A 62 -1.54 -4.75 -6.24
N GLU A 63 -1.86 -5.04 -4.98
CA GLU A 63 -2.83 -4.25 -4.20
C GLU A 63 -2.38 -2.80 -4.02
N ILE A 64 -1.11 -2.58 -3.65
CA ILE A 64 -0.56 -1.23 -3.49
C ILE A 64 -0.50 -0.48 -4.82
N LYS A 65 -0.22 -1.17 -5.93
CA LYS A 65 -0.26 -0.58 -7.28
C LYS A 65 -1.67 -0.07 -7.61
N LEU A 66 -2.71 -0.88 -7.37
CA LEU A 66 -4.09 -0.48 -7.60
C LEU A 66 -4.49 0.72 -6.73
N ALA A 67 -4.10 0.72 -5.44
CA ALA A 67 -4.31 1.85 -4.55
C ALA A 67 -3.58 3.12 -5.07
N LEU A 68 -2.31 3.00 -5.47
CA LEU A 68 -1.53 4.10 -6.02
C LEU A 68 -2.19 4.71 -7.26
N GLU A 69 -2.70 3.86 -8.16
CA GLU A 69 -3.43 4.29 -9.36
C GLU A 69 -4.73 5.02 -8.97
N ALA A 70 -5.51 4.48 -8.03
CA ALA A 70 -6.73 5.13 -7.54
C ALA A 70 -6.44 6.52 -6.95
N TYR A 71 -5.40 6.66 -6.12
CA TYR A 71 -5.01 7.96 -5.55
C TYR A 71 -4.48 8.93 -6.60
N LYS A 72 -3.72 8.47 -7.61
CA LYS A 72 -3.25 9.33 -8.71
C LYS A 72 -4.38 9.88 -9.57
N GLN A 73 -5.51 9.16 -9.66
CA GLN A 73 -6.68 9.56 -10.44
C GLN A 73 -7.67 10.44 -9.64
N LEU A 74 -7.45 10.62 -8.33
CA LEU A 74 -8.32 11.47 -7.52
C LEU A 74 -8.28 12.93 -7.98
N SER A 75 -9.46 13.49 -8.18
CA SER A 75 -9.66 14.93 -8.29
C SER A 75 -10.09 15.48 -6.93
N LEU A 76 -9.26 16.35 -6.34
CA LEU A 76 -9.57 16.96 -5.05
C LEU A 76 -10.77 17.90 -5.17
N GLN A 77 -11.82 17.61 -4.40
CA GLN A 77 -13.02 18.42 -4.38
C GLN A 77 -12.87 19.61 -3.42
N HIS A 78 -13.54 20.71 -3.77
CA HIS A 78 -13.78 21.81 -2.85
C HIS A 78 -15.00 21.48 -1.99
N PHE A 79 -14.96 21.84 -0.72
CA PHE A 79 -16.06 21.64 0.22
C PHE A 79 -16.31 22.95 0.94
N ASP A 80 -17.58 23.35 0.99
CA ASP A 80 -18.10 24.46 1.78
C ASP A 80 -18.96 23.93 2.94
N HIS A 81 -19.63 24.82 3.67
CA HIS A 81 -20.44 24.47 4.84
C HIS A 81 -21.67 23.61 4.51
N ASP A 82 -22.18 23.67 3.27
CA ASP A 82 -23.38 22.93 2.83
C ASP A 82 -23.02 21.64 2.07
N SER A 83 -21.73 21.44 1.78
CA SER A 83 -21.22 20.28 1.07
C SER A 83 -21.36 19.01 1.91
N ALA A 84 -22.01 17.99 1.34
CA ALA A 84 -22.03 16.66 1.96
C ALA A 84 -20.63 16.04 1.98
N ILE A 85 -20.33 15.23 3.02
CA ILE A 85 -19.07 14.49 3.12
C ILE A 85 -18.96 13.47 1.98
N ARG A 86 -17.87 13.54 1.21
CA ARG A 86 -17.58 12.67 0.05
C ARG A 86 -16.08 12.35 -0.04
N LEU A 87 -15.69 11.55 -1.04
CA LEU A 87 -14.28 11.32 -1.38
C LEU A 87 -13.52 12.65 -1.44
N THR A 88 -12.28 12.63 -0.95
CA THR A 88 -11.36 13.78 -0.78
C THR A 88 -11.72 14.78 0.30
N ALA A 89 -12.80 14.55 1.06
CA ALA A 89 -13.10 15.33 2.25
C ALA A 89 -12.03 15.11 3.33
N LEU A 90 -11.75 16.18 4.08
CA LEU A 90 -11.00 16.10 5.32
C LEU A 90 -11.97 16.35 6.47
N VAL A 91 -12.21 15.31 7.28
CA VAL A 91 -13.26 15.30 8.29
C VAL A 91 -12.62 15.19 9.65
N THR A 92 -13.06 16.01 10.60
CA THR A 92 -12.71 15.85 12.01
C THR A 92 -13.87 15.14 12.70
N LEU A 93 -13.56 13.98 13.27
CA LEU A 93 -14.45 13.22 14.15
C LEU A 93 -14.19 13.67 15.58
N GLU A 94 -15.26 13.86 16.35
CA GLU A 94 -15.20 14.22 17.76
C GLU A 94 -15.80 13.09 18.59
N GLY A 95 -15.05 12.61 19.57
CA GLY A 95 -15.50 11.62 20.55
C GLY A 95 -16.32 12.26 21.66
N GLU A 96 -17.11 11.45 22.36
CA GLU A 96 -17.89 11.91 23.52
C GLU A 96 -17.00 12.43 24.67
N ASP A 97 -15.74 12.00 24.71
CA ASP A 97 -14.70 12.45 25.63
C ASP A 97 -14.02 13.77 25.20
N GLY A 98 -14.47 14.38 24.10
CA GLY A 98 -13.88 15.58 23.49
C GLY A 98 -12.61 15.32 22.69
N SER A 99 -12.23 14.05 22.46
CA SER A 99 -11.08 13.72 21.61
C SER A 99 -11.39 13.98 20.13
N GLY A 100 -10.46 14.63 19.43
CA GLY A 100 -10.60 14.93 18.01
C GLY A 100 -9.70 14.05 17.14
N ARG A 101 -10.23 13.49 16.05
CA ARG A 101 -9.43 12.80 15.02
C ARG A 101 -9.77 13.30 13.64
N THR A 102 -8.78 13.86 12.95
CA THR A 102 -8.93 14.24 11.54
C THR A 102 -8.55 13.09 10.62
N VAL A 103 -9.44 12.76 9.68
CA VAL A 103 -9.29 11.70 8.68
C VAL A 103 -9.49 12.26 7.27
N PHE A 104 -8.78 11.69 6.29
CA PHE A 104 -8.99 11.97 4.87
C PHE A 104 -9.77 10.82 4.24
N ILE A 105 -10.85 11.14 3.53
CA ILE A 105 -11.69 10.14 2.87
C ILE A 105 -11.08 9.81 1.51
N GLY A 106 -10.24 8.77 1.48
CA GLY A 106 -9.65 8.23 0.26
C GLY A 106 -10.52 7.15 -0.41
N PRO A 107 -10.14 6.71 -1.62
CA PRO A 107 -10.74 5.59 -2.34
C PRO A 107 -10.51 4.25 -1.63
#